data_AF-A0A1H5U5T7-F1
#
_entry.id   AF-A0A1H5U5T7-F1
#
_cell.length_a   1.000
_cell.length_b   1.000
_cell.length_c   1.000
_cell.angle_alpha   90.00
_cell.angle_beta   90.00
_cell.angle_gamma   90.00
#
_symmetry.space_group_name_H-M   'P 1'
#
loop_
_entity.id
_entity.type
_entity.pdbx_description
1 polymer ?
#
loop_
_entity_poly.entity_id
_entity_poly.type
_entity_poly.pdbx_seq_one_letter_code
_entity_poly.pdbx_strand_id
1 'polypeptide(L)'
;MAKFSFFSSTKKKNNTETDKEVTTKNSIERLNESIDKISDIEDGYSKKKSKNFVPDNSKDATYKKEDNKETRDYEKDHVYDTEDSNKFHFIKSDKYFSILIYALAFVLCSILIFKLIGNLAITFKVISQLFKLIGPFITGGFIALVLYPLVKTLYNKVFTETFHIKSAKLKKVLAIIIAYLIAIGFVVILLGFVIPQIYLSLQEIIDKLPIWYDNAYNYIITFENNHSYWTFVDFKEVNDYIQSLYPRILDYLSNIVTNMVPYIFNTSMLIVKGLVNFIIAIIVSVYMISDHRNLFYQSKRVLYGILPKKSADSVRVIVRNSVSIFLDFIFGKALDSLIIGILCFIIMTIFRMPYSVLISVIVGVTNMIPYFGPYIGGVIGGLFIIITNIFLVIPYAIMILVIQQLDGLVIGPKIIGDSIGLKPLWVIFGITVGGSLWGVAGMFLGVPIVAVLGYIIDLIVQHFLNKKDVNVKPYDSFDEI
;
A
#
# COMPACT_ATOMS: atom_id res chain seq x y z
N MET A 1 33.17 44.49 -20.96
CA MET A 1 31.77 44.77 -21.34
C MET A 1 30.88 43.85 -20.49
N ALA A 2 30.41 44.37 -19.35
CA ALA A 2 29.60 43.65 -18.38
C ALA A 2 28.20 44.27 -18.33
N LYS A 3 27.18 43.42 -18.16
CA LYS A 3 25.76 43.64 -17.83
C LYS A 3 24.81 43.07 -18.87
N PHE A 4 23.98 42.12 -18.41
CA PHE A 4 22.58 41.82 -18.75
C PHE A 4 22.30 40.31 -18.90
N SER A 5 21.82 39.68 -17.83
CA SER A 5 20.84 38.56 -17.90
C SER A 5 20.24 38.11 -16.55
N PHE A 6 20.50 38.80 -15.42
CA PHE A 6 20.05 38.33 -14.10
C PHE A 6 18.60 38.71 -13.70
N PHE A 7 17.77 39.27 -14.59
CA PHE A 7 16.46 39.82 -14.22
C PHE A 7 15.23 38.97 -14.59
N SER A 8 15.37 37.80 -15.24
CA SER A 8 14.21 36.96 -15.62
C SER A 8 13.90 35.80 -14.65
N SER A 9 14.83 35.42 -13.77
CA SER A 9 14.66 34.29 -12.83
C SER A 9 13.88 34.69 -11.57
N THR A 10 14.09 35.91 -11.06
CA THR A 10 13.42 36.42 -9.84
C THR A 10 11.93 36.69 -10.04
N LYS A 11 11.52 37.10 -11.25
CA LYS A 11 10.10 37.41 -11.53
C LYS A 11 9.22 36.16 -11.64
N LYS A 12 9.78 35.01 -12.03
CA LYS A 12 9.04 33.73 -12.16
C LYS A 12 8.90 32.98 -10.82
N LYS A 13 9.86 33.18 -9.91
CA LYS A 13 9.85 32.63 -8.55
C LYS A 13 8.88 33.39 -7.64
N ASN A 14 8.84 34.72 -7.75
CA ASN A 14 7.88 35.53 -6.99
C ASN A 14 6.43 35.24 -7.38
N ASN A 15 6.13 35.04 -8.67
CA ASN A 15 4.76 34.70 -9.10
C ASN A 15 4.27 33.34 -8.56
N THR A 16 5.16 32.34 -8.45
CA THR A 16 4.79 31.00 -7.93
C THR A 16 4.66 30.96 -6.41
N GLU A 17 5.37 31.82 -5.67
CA GLU A 17 5.16 32.01 -4.23
C GLU A 17 3.89 32.80 -3.93
N THR A 18 3.59 33.87 -4.67
CA THR A 18 2.31 34.58 -4.53
C THR A 18 1.13 33.71 -4.92
N ASP A 19 1.24 32.86 -5.94
CA ASP A 19 0.15 31.94 -6.32
C ASP A 19 -0.07 30.86 -5.24
N LYS A 20 0.98 30.38 -4.57
CA LYS A 20 0.87 29.45 -3.42
C LYS A 20 0.24 30.13 -2.21
N GLU A 21 0.65 31.36 -1.88
CA GLU A 21 0.06 32.13 -0.78
C GLU A 21 -1.42 32.43 -1.03
N VAL A 22 -1.79 32.86 -2.24
CA VAL A 22 -3.18 33.15 -2.63
C VAL A 22 -4.04 31.88 -2.59
N THR A 23 -3.49 30.73 -3.01
CA THR A 23 -4.23 29.46 -2.98
C THR A 23 -4.44 28.96 -1.55
N THR A 24 -3.44 29.08 -0.67
CA THR A 24 -3.56 28.70 0.74
C THR A 24 -4.50 29.64 1.49
N LYS A 25 -4.45 30.95 1.22
CA LYS A 25 -5.36 31.93 1.83
C LYS A 25 -6.81 31.69 1.42
N ASN A 26 -7.07 31.41 0.14
CA ASN A 26 -8.39 31.02 -0.36
C ASN A 26 -8.90 29.69 0.22
N SER A 27 -7.99 28.76 0.53
CA SER A 27 -8.34 27.47 1.15
C SER A 27 -8.75 27.63 2.61
N ILE A 28 -8.04 28.50 3.34
CA ILE A 28 -8.33 28.84 4.74
C ILE A 28 -9.63 29.65 4.84
N GLU A 29 -9.87 30.59 3.92
CA GLU A 29 -11.08 31.40 3.89
C GLU A 29 -12.34 30.55 3.59
N ARG A 30 -12.23 29.55 2.70
CA ARG A 30 -13.29 28.55 2.46
C ARG A 30 -13.51 27.61 3.63
N LEU A 31 -12.46 27.30 4.40
CA LEU A 31 -12.57 26.52 5.64
C LEU A 31 -13.28 27.33 6.73
N ASN A 32 -12.98 28.61 6.87
CA ASN A 32 -13.64 29.50 7.82
C ASN A 32 -15.11 29.76 7.46
N GLU A 33 -15.44 30.02 6.18
CA GLU A 33 -16.85 30.11 5.73
C GLU A 33 -17.64 28.80 5.99
N SER A 34 -16.97 27.66 5.92
CA SER A 34 -17.60 26.36 6.20
C SER A 34 -17.82 26.16 7.69
N ILE A 35 -16.95 26.71 8.55
CA ILE A 35 -17.08 26.68 10.01
C ILE A 35 -18.17 27.64 10.47
N ASP A 36 -18.25 28.85 9.91
CA ASP A 36 -19.28 29.84 10.24
C ASP A 36 -20.69 29.36 9.83
N LYS A 37 -20.82 28.68 8.68
CA LYS A 37 -22.07 28.02 8.29
C LYS A 37 -22.48 26.90 9.24
N ILE A 38 -21.54 26.28 9.95
CA ILE A 38 -21.84 25.23 10.95
C ILE A 38 -22.26 25.86 12.28
N SER A 39 -21.66 26.99 12.69
CA SER A 39 -22.08 27.72 13.90
C SER A 39 -23.48 28.33 13.75
N ASP A 40 -23.82 28.87 12.58
CA ASP A 40 -25.17 29.40 12.30
C ASP A 40 -26.27 28.31 12.38
N ILE A 41 -25.91 27.06 12.03
CA ILE A 41 -26.79 25.90 12.17
C ILE A 41 -26.94 25.52 13.65
N GLU A 42 -25.87 25.55 14.46
CA GLU A 42 -25.94 25.29 15.90
C GLU A 42 -26.81 26.33 16.64
N ASP A 43 -26.73 27.61 16.28
CA ASP A 43 -27.56 28.68 16.86
C ASP A 43 -29.04 28.57 16.47
N GLY A 44 -29.33 28.14 15.23
CA GLY A 44 -30.69 27.85 14.76
C GLY A 44 -31.33 26.65 15.46
N TYR A 45 -30.55 25.64 15.83
CA TYR A 45 -31.03 24.48 16.59
C TYR A 45 -31.21 24.78 18.10
N SER A 46 -30.37 25.64 18.67
CA SER A 46 -30.50 26.08 20.07
C SER A 46 -31.77 26.91 20.30
N LYS A 47 -32.09 27.86 19.40
CA LYS A 47 -33.33 28.66 19.50
C LYS A 47 -34.63 27.87 19.30
N LYS A 48 -34.61 26.75 18.56
CA LYS A 48 -35.79 25.89 18.37
C LYS A 48 -36.10 24.98 19.56
N LYS A 49 -35.10 24.67 20.40
CA LYS A 49 -35.28 23.81 21.59
C LYS A 49 -35.77 24.56 22.83
N SER A 50 -35.74 25.90 22.82
CA SER A 50 -36.15 26.74 23.96
C SER A 50 -37.64 27.14 23.96
N LYS A 51 -38.47 26.76 22.97
CA LYS A 51 -39.85 27.26 22.86
C LYS A 51 -41.00 26.28 23.11
N ASN A 52 -40.76 24.99 23.37
CA ASN A 52 -41.85 24.03 23.56
C ASN A 52 -41.63 23.15 24.81
N PHE A 53 -42.00 23.64 26.00
CA PHE A 53 -42.64 22.85 27.06
C PHE A 53 -43.05 23.76 28.24
N VAL A 54 -44.32 24.12 28.33
CA VAL A 54 -44.99 24.56 29.57
C VAL A 54 -46.34 23.87 29.58
N PRO A 55 -46.67 22.99 30.56
CA PRO A 55 -48.02 22.51 30.74
C PRO A 55 -48.78 23.53 31.60
N ASP A 56 -49.80 24.17 31.01
CA ASP A 56 -50.74 25.04 31.72
C ASP A 56 -51.96 24.22 32.17
N ASN A 57 -52.39 24.47 33.40
CA ASN A 57 -53.36 23.70 34.14
C ASN A 57 -54.49 24.66 34.57
N SER A 58 -55.51 24.85 33.74
CA SER A 58 -56.77 25.47 34.19
C SER A 58 -57.93 25.21 33.23
N LYS A 59 -58.93 24.49 33.77
CA LYS A 59 -60.38 24.75 33.76
C LYS A 59 -61.18 25.00 32.46
N ASP A 60 -62.35 24.37 32.51
CA ASP A 60 -63.67 24.74 31.96
C ASP A 60 -64.14 24.15 30.63
N ALA A 61 -65.18 23.29 30.78
CA ALA A 61 -66.44 23.23 30.04
C ALA A 61 -66.36 23.13 28.49
N THR A 62 -67.09 22.28 27.77
CA THR A 62 -68.54 22.00 27.86
C THR A 62 -68.94 20.93 26.81
N TYR A 63 -70.04 20.19 27.08
CA TYR A 63 -70.93 19.46 26.15
C TYR A 63 -70.38 18.46 25.11
N LYS A 64 -70.71 17.17 25.31
CA LYS A 64 -71.77 16.49 24.52
C LYS A 64 -72.26 15.20 25.20
N LYS A 65 -73.59 15.10 25.28
CA LYS A 65 -74.39 13.94 25.68
C LYS A 65 -74.23 12.82 24.64
N GLU A 66 -74.25 11.57 25.10
CA GLU A 66 -75.16 10.55 24.55
C GLU A 66 -75.26 9.34 25.49
N ASP A 67 -76.52 8.95 25.70
CA ASP A 67 -77.03 7.95 26.63
C ASP A 67 -76.71 6.51 26.20
N ASN A 68 -76.47 5.61 27.16
CA ASN A 68 -77.41 4.52 27.50
C ASN A 68 -76.78 3.48 28.44
N LYS A 69 -77.51 3.21 29.54
CA LYS A 69 -77.87 1.90 30.13
C LYS A 69 -76.72 0.94 30.53
N GLU A 70 -76.73 0.25 31.67
CA GLU A 70 -77.78 -0.11 32.61
C GLU A 70 -77.08 -0.65 33.88
N THR A 71 -77.70 -0.36 35.02
CA THR A 71 -77.46 -0.87 36.37
C THR A 71 -77.50 -2.40 36.51
N ARG A 72 -76.76 -2.93 37.51
CA ARG A 72 -77.10 -4.05 38.42
C ARG A 72 -75.80 -4.52 39.11
N ASP A 73 -75.72 -4.98 40.34
CA ASP A 73 -76.56 -4.97 41.54
C ASP A 73 -75.81 -5.86 42.58
N TYR A 74 -75.86 -5.48 43.85
CA TYR A 74 -75.73 -6.30 45.08
C TYR A 74 -74.51 -7.22 45.33
N GLU A 75 -73.58 -6.69 46.12
CA GLU A 75 -73.15 -7.14 47.47
C GLU A 75 -73.59 -8.55 47.95
N LYS A 76 -72.61 -9.40 48.32
CA LYS A 76 -72.76 -10.42 49.36
C LYS A 76 -71.42 -10.84 49.98
N ASP A 77 -71.41 -10.79 51.31
CA ASP A 77 -70.36 -11.12 52.26
C ASP A 77 -69.87 -12.59 52.23
N HIS A 78 -68.60 -12.83 52.62
CA HIS A 78 -68.22 -13.64 53.80
C HIS A 78 -66.69 -13.80 53.97
N VAL A 79 -66.18 -13.20 55.05
CA VAL A 79 -65.33 -13.74 56.15
C VAL A 79 -64.01 -14.51 55.88
N TYR A 80 -62.96 -13.95 56.50
CA TYR A 80 -61.59 -14.36 56.87
C TYR A 80 -61.24 -15.86 57.00
N ASP A 81 -60.04 -16.25 56.52
CA ASP A 81 -58.93 -16.57 57.44
C ASP A 81 -57.54 -16.59 56.76
N THR A 82 -56.54 -16.33 57.58
CA THR A 82 -55.09 -16.21 57.34
C THR A 82 -54.43 -17.48 56.82
N GLU A 83 -53.49 -17.38 55.87
CA GLU A 83 -52.27 -18.21 55.85
C GLU A 83 -51.19 -17.71 54.86
N ASP A 84 -49.95 -17.90 55.29
CA ASP A 84 -48.68 -17.51 54.69
C ASP A 84 -48.51 -17.79 53.18
N SER A 85 -47.96 -16.81 52.46
CA SER A 85 -46.86 -17.10 51.51
C SER A 85 -46.04 -15.85 51.20
N ASN A 86 -44.83 -15.82 51.78
CA ASN A 86 -43.74 -14.94 51.37
C ASN A 86 -43.45 -15.08 49.86
N LYS A 87 -44.04 -14.21 49.03
CA LYS A 87 -43.53 -13.97 47.67
C LYS A 87 -42.40 -12.96 47.75
N PHE A 88 -41.18 -13.46 47.90
CA PHE A 88 -39.97 -12.70 47.63
C PHE A 88 -40.02 -12.23 46.17
N HIS A 89 -40.43 -10.98 45.94
CA HIS A 89 -40.16 -10.30 44.68
C HIS A 89 -38.66 -10.06 44.60
N PHE A 90 -37.95 -10.87 43.81
CA PHE A 90 -36.54 -10.67 43.49
C PHE A 90 -36.42 -9.39 42.64
N ILE A 91 -36.25 -8.24 43.29
CA ILE A 91 -35.88 -7.00 42.61
C ILE A 91 -34.43 -7.17 42.17
N LYS A 92 -34.23 -7.45 40.88
CA LYS A 92 -32.90 -7.53 40.26
C LYS A 92 -32.19 -6.19 40.49
N SER A 93 -31.20 -6.18 41.38
CA SER A 93 -30.41 -4.98 41.63
C SER A 93 -29.39 -4.82 40.50
N ASP A 94 -29.82 -4.17 39.40
CA ASP A 94 -29.00 -3.97 38.20
C ASP A 94 -27.64 -3.30 38.50
N LYS A 95 -27.55 -2.53 39.60
CA LYS A 95 -26.32 -1.87 40.04
C LYS A 95 -25.26 -2.85 40.58
N TYR A 96 -25.63 -3.76 41.51
CA TYR A 96 -24.70 -4.73 42.08
C TYR A 96 -24.35 -5.83 41.07
N PHE A 97 -25.30 -6.20 40.21
CA PHE A 97 -25.05 -7.13 39.11
C PHE A 97 -24.05 -6.57 38.08
N SER A 98 -24.16 -5.27 37.75
CA SER A 98 -23.20 -4.60 36.87
C SER A 98 -21.81 -4.50 37.50
N ILE A 99 -21.72 -4.14 38.78
CA ILE A 99 -20.46 -4.08 39.53
C ILE A 99 -19.79 -5.46 39.59
N LEU A 100 -20.57 -6.51 39.82
CA LEU A 100 -20.08 -7.90 39.81
C LEU A 100 -19.50 -8.24 38.43
N ILE A 101 -20.18 -7.92 37.33
CA ILE A 101 -19.68 -8.14 35.97
C ILE A 101 -18.37 -7.40 35.71
N TYR A 102 -18.26 -6.14 36.10
CA TYR A 102 -17.03 -5.37 35.92
C TYR A 102 -15.87 -5.92 36.77
N ALA A 103 -16.13 -6.32 38.01
CA ALA A 103 -15.13 -6.94 38.88
C ALA A 103 -14.65 -8.28 38.33
N LEU A 104 -15.57 -9.12 37.83
CA LEU A 104 -15.25 -10.43 37.24
C LEU A 104 -14.46 -10.27 35.93
N ALA A 105 -14.85 -9.29 35.09
CA ALA A 105 -14.10 -8.93 33.89
C ALA A 105 -12.70 -8.41 34.21
N PHE A 106 -12.54 -7.59 35.26
CA PHE A 106 -11.25 -7.07 35.70
C PHE A 106 -10.33 -8.19 36.20
N VAL A 107 -10.84 -9.14 36.99
CA VAL A 107 -10.07 -10.30 37.46
C VAL A 107 -9.66 -11.19 36.29
N LEU A 108 -10.56 -11.47 35.35
CA LEU A 108 -10.25 -12.22 34.13
C LEU A 108 -9.18 -11.52 33.29
N CYS A 109 -9.29 -10.21 33.08
CA CYS A 109 -8.27 -9.42 32.38
C CYS A 109 -6.92 -9.46 33.10
N SER A 110 -6.91 -9.36 34.43
CA SER A 110 -5.68 -9.40 35.23
C SER A 110 -4.97 -10.74 35.14
N ILE A 111 -5.72 -11.86 35.20
CA ILE A 111 -5.18 -13.22 35.02
C ILE A 111 -4.64 -13.39 33.59
N LEU A 112 -5.36 -12.85 32.59
CA LEU A 112 -4.96 -12.94 31.19
C LEU A 112 -3.67 -12.14 30.93
N ILE A 113 -3.54 -10.93 31.49
CA ILE A 113 -2.32 -10.11 31.46
C ILE A 113 -1.17 -10.82 32.16
N PHE A 114 -1.39 -11.36 33.36
CA PHE A 114 -0.37 -12.11 34.10
C PHE A 114 0.14 -13.31 33.31
N LYS A 115 -0.76 -14.05 32.64
CA LYS A 115 -0.40 -15.20 31.80
C LYS A 115 0.31 -14.77 30.51
N LEU A 116 -0.03 -13.61 29.94
CA LEU A 116 0.64 -13.03 28.78
C LEU A 116 2.09 -12.61 29.11
N ILE A 117 2.30 -11.99 30.27
CA ILE A 117 3.62 -11.49 30.71
C ILE A 117 4.48 -12.62 31.28
N GLY A 118 3.90 -13.52 32.08
CA GLY A 118 4.61 -14.60 32.76
C GLY A 118 5.18 -15.67 31.83
N ASN A 119 4.74 -15.73 30.56
CA ASN A 119 5.34 -16.61 29.57
C ASN A 119 5.42 -15.96 28.19
N LEU A 120 6.31 -14.97 28.07
CA LEU A 120 6.54 -14.23 26.83
C LEU A 120 6.77 -15.15 25.62
N ALA A 121 7.50 -16.26 25.78
CA ALA A 121 7.76 -17.19 24.68
C ALA A 121 6.47 -17.87 24.17
N ILE A 122 5.61 -18.37 25.08
CA ILE A 122 4.32 -18.96 24.70
C ILE A 122 3.39 -17.88 24.13
N THR A 123 3.37 -16.69 24.72
CA THR A 123 2.59 -15.55 24.24
C THR A 123 2.96 -15.17 22.81
N PHE A 124 4.25 -15.00 22.51
CA PHE A 124 4.73 -14.75 21.15
C PHE A 124 4.38 -15.89 20.19
N LYS A 125 4.44 -17.15 20.65
CA LYS A 125 4.04 -18.31 19.83
C LYS A 125 2.55 -18.31 19.51
N VAL A 126 1.69 -18.04 20.49
CA VAL A 126 0.23 -17.95 20.30
C VAL A 126 -0.11 -16.78 19.38
N ILE A 127 0.50 -15.62 19.57
CA ILE A 127 0.32 -14.45 18.70
C ILE A 127 0.76 -14.78 17.27
N SER A 128 1.93 -15.40 17.08
CA SER A 128 2.41 -15.82 15.76
C SER A 128 1.46 -16.82 15.09
N GLN A 129 0.90 -17.77 15.84
CA GLN A 129 -0.10 -18.71 15.33
C GLN A 129 -1.39 -18.00 14.91
N LEU A 130 -1.89 -17.03 15.69
CA LEU A 130 -3.04 -16.22 15.31
C LEU A 130 -2.79 -15.44 14.02
N PHE A 131 -1.62 -14.81 13.87
CA PHE A 131 -1.25 -14.14 12.62
C PHE A 131 -1.16 -15.10 11.42
N LYS A 132 -0.68 -16.33 11.62
CA LYS A 132 -0.68 -17.36 10.56
C LYS A 132 -2.08 -17.79 10.16
N LEU A 133 -3.00 -17.92 11.12
CA LEU A 133 -4.41 -18.28 10.87
C LEU A 133 -5.18 -17.18 10.13
N ILE A 134 -4.93 -15.92 10.46
CA ILE A 134 -5.57 -14.76 9.82
C ILE A 134 -4.82 -14.37 8.52
N GLY A 135 -3.62 -14.90 8.30
CA GLY A 135 -2.76 -14.61 7.16
C GLY A 135 -3.46 -14.64 5.79
N PRO A 136 -4.26 -15.67 5.45
CA PRO A 136 -5.03 -15.70 4.21
C PRO A 136 -6.04 -14.55 4.09
N PHE A 137 -6.66 -14.10 5.20
CA PHE A 137 -7.59 -12.98 5.19
C PHE A 137 -6.89 -11.64 5.00
N ILE A 138 -5.72 -11.45 5.63
CA ILE A 138 -4.89 -10.25 5.43
C ILE A 138 -4.40 -10.19 3.99
N THR A 139 -3.90 -11.32 3.47
CA THR A 139 -3.42 -11.44 2.09
C THR A 139 -4.57 -11.21 1.10
N GLY A 140 -5.75 -11.77 1.37
CA GLY A 140 -6.95 -11.53 0.56
C GLY A 140 -7.40 -10.07 0.60
N GLY A 141 -7.37 -9.43 1.77
CA GLY A 141 -7.65 -8.00 1.89
C GLY A 141 -6.66 -7.14 1.12
N PHE A 142 -5.38 -7.51 1.12
CA PHE A 142 -4.35 -6.83 0.33
C PHE A 142 -4.58 -7.01 -1.18
N ILE A 143 -4.85 -8.23 -1.65
CA ILE A 143 -5.19 -8.50 -3.06
C ILE A 143 -6.44 -7.70 -3.45
N ALA A 144 -7.45 -7.65 -2.57
CA ALA A 144 -8.67 -6.90 -2.79
C ALA A 144 -8.39 -5.41 -2.95
N LEU A 145 -7.55 -4.85 -2.08
CA LEU A 145 -7.13 -3.46 -2.12
C LEU A 145 -6.46 -3.12 -3.46
N VAL A 146 -5.48 -3.93 -3.87
CA VAL A 146 -4.71 -3.71 -5.11
C VAL A 146 -5.58 -3.89 -6.36
N LEU A 147 -6.45 -4.91 -6.41
CA LEU A 147 -7.31 -5.16 -7.57
C LEU A 147 -8.53 -4.23 -7.63
N TYR A 148 -8.95 -3.61 -6.52
CA TYR A 148 -10.18 -2.84 -6.47
C TYR A 148 -10.23 -1.70 -7.50
N PRO A 149 -9.19 -0.88 -7.71
CA PRO A 149 -9.26 0.18 -8.73
C PRO A 149 -9.37 -0.35 -10.16
N LEU A 150 -8.75 -1.50 -10.46
CA LEU A 150 -8.93 -2.19 -11.74
C LEU A 150 -10.39 -2.67 -11.90
N VAL A 151 -10.95 -3.33 -10.87
CA VAL A 151 -12.36 -3.77 -10.87
C VAL A 151 -13.31 -2.58 -11.02
N LYS A 152 -13.06 -1.47 -10.32
CA LYS A 152 -13.86 -0.24 -10.39
C LYS A 152 -13.81 0.37 -11.80
N THR A 153 -12.64 0.39 -12.42
CA THR A 153 -12.46 0.90 -13.79
C THR A 153 -13.18 0.03 -14.82
N LEU A 154 -13.06 -1.29 -14.70
CA LEU A 154 -13.79 -2.24 -15.55
C LEU A 154 -15.30 -2.10 -15.34
N TYR A 155 -15.78 -1.99 -14.11
CA TYR A 155 -17.21 -1.84 -13.81
C TYR A 155 -17.81 -0.55 -14.37
N ASN A 156 -17.15 0.59 -14.17
CA ASN A 156 -17.65 1.90 -14.60
C ASN A 156 -17.39 2.14 -16.10
N LYS A 157 -16.13 2.18 -16.54
CA LYS A 157 -15.78 2.60 -17.90
C LYS A 157 -16.07 1.51 -18.94
N VAL A 158 -15.70 0.26 -18.65
CA VAL A 158 -15.83 -0.81 -19.64
C VAL A 158 -17.27 -1.33 -19.67
N PHE A 159 -17.79 -1.82 -18.55
CA PHE A 159 -19.11 -2.50 -18.57
C PHE A 159 -20.32 -1.57 -18.48
N THR A 160 -20.18 -0.39 -17.87
CA THR A 160 -21.28 0.57 -17.81
C THR A 160 -21.27 1.49 -19.02
N GLU A 161 -20.15 2.14 -19.34
CA GLU A 161 -20.09 3.13 -20.43
C GLU A 161 -19.83 2.51 -21.81
N THR A 162 -18.97 1.49 -21.93
CA THR A 162 -18.64 0.92 -23.26
C THR A 162 -19.67 -0.13 -23.69
N PHE A 163 -19.88 -1.16 -22.87
CA PHE A 163 -20.77 -2.29 -23.19
C PHE A 163 -22.23 -2.08 -22.76
N HIS A 164 -22.57 -0.98 -22.09
CA HIS A 164 -23.95 -0.61 -21.72
C HIS A 164 -24.76 -1.73 -21.03
N ILE A 165 -24.11 -2.55 -20.20
CA ILE A 165 -24.78 -3.69 -19.55
C ILE A 165 -25.80 -3.17 -18.52
N LYS A 166 -27.07 -3.58 -18.63
CA LYS A 166 -28.14 -3.10 -17.76
C LYS A 166 -28.10 -3.69 -16.34
N SER A 167 -27.75 -4.97 -16.19
CA SER A 167 -27.73 -5.65 -14.89
C SER A 167 -26.52 -5.27 -14.04
N ALA A 168 -26.76 -4.63 -12.88
CA ALA A 168 -25.71 -4.25 -11.93
C ALA A 168 -24.97 -5.47 -11.35
N LYS A 169 -25.66 -6.59 -11.13
CA LYS A 169 -25.04 -7.84 -10.65
C LYS A 169 -24.08 -8.40 -11.70
N LEU A 170 -24.51 -8.44 -12.97
CA LEU A 170 -23.69 -8.98 -14.06
C LEU A 170 -22.42 -8.14 -14.29
N LYS A 171 -22.56 -6.81 -14.34
CA LYS A 171 -21.42 -5.88 -14.46
C LYS A 171 -20.35 -6.12 -13.41
N LYS A 172 -20.80 -6.31 -12.17
CA LYS A 172 -19.92 -6.52 -11.01
C LYS A 172 -19.18 -7.85 -11.10
N VAL A 173 -19.90 -8.95 -11.37
CA VAL A 173 -19.29 -10.28 -11.49
C VAL A 173 -18.29 -10.30 -12.64
N LEU A 174 -18.65 -9.74 -13.80
CA LEU A 174 -17.77 -9.70 -14.96
C LEU A 174 -16.53 -8.82 -14.73
N ALA A 175 -16.68 -7.67 -14.07
CA ALA A 175 -15.56 -6.82 -13.67
C ALA A 175 -14.57 -7.53 -12.75
N ILE A 176 -15.07 -8.30 -11.78
CA ILE A 176 -14.22 -9.09 -10.89
C ILE A 176 -13.51 -10.18 -11.69
N ILE A 177 -14.24 -11.01 -12.44
CA ILE A 177 -13.65 -12.11 -13.20
C ILE A 177 -12.57 -11.60 -14.17
N ILE A 178 -12.86 -10.56 -14.95
CA ILE A 178 -11.87 -10.01 -15.89
C ILE A 178 -10.67 -9.40 -15.16
N ALA A 179 -10.87 -8.69 -14.04
CA ALA A 179 -9.73 -8.16 -13.28
C ALA A 179 -8.79 -9.27 -12.80
N TYR A 180 -9.34 -10.37 -12.30
CA TYR A 180 -8.55 -11.54 -11.87
C TYR A 180 -7.87 -12.24 -13.04
N LEU A 181 -8.56 -12.39 -14.18
CA LEU A 181 -7.96 -12.97 -15.39
C LEU A 181 -6.82 -12.10 -15.92
N ILE A 182 -6.95 -10.77 -15.91
CA ILE A 182 -5.88 -9.85 -16.30
C ILE A 182 -4.70 -9.97 -15.33
N ALA A 183 -4.95 -9.95 -14.02
CA ALA A 183 -3.88 -9.99 -13.03
C ALA A 183 -3.13 -11.33 -13.01
N ILE A 184 -3.86 -12.46 -12.97
CA ILE A 184 -3.28 -13.80 -13.01
C ILE A 184 -2.63 -14.04 -14.37
N GLY A 185 -3.28 -13.66 -15.46
CA GLY A 185 -2.75 -13.77 -16.82
C GLY A 185 -1.45 -12.98 -16.99
N PHE A 186 -1.38 -11.76 -16.47
CA PHE A 186 -0.16 -10.96 -16.47
C PHE A 186 0.98 -11.68 -15.72
N VAL A 187 0.73 -12.21 -14.53
CA VAL A 187 1.74 -12.94 -13.76
C VAL A 187 2.18 -14.23 -14.47
N VAL A 188 1.24 -15.00 -15.02
CA VAL A 188 1.53 -16.25 -15.74
C VAL A 188 2.34 -15.98 -17.01
N ILE A 189 1.96 -14.97 -17.80
CA ILE A 189 2.71 -14.56 -19.00
C ILE A 189 4.10 -14.07 -18.58
N LEU A 190 4.20 -13.19 -17.59
CA LEU A 190 5.47 -12.65 -17.13
C LEU A 190 6.40 -13.77 -16.66
N LEU A 191 5.97 -14.63 -15.74
CA LEU A 191 6.82 -15.72 -15.24
C LEU A 191 7.08 -16.78 -16.32
N GLY A 192 6.07 -17.10 -17.11
CA GLY A 192 6.16 -18.10 -18.19
C GLY A 192 7.05 -17.68 -19.35
N PHE A 193 7.24 -16.38 -19.60
CA PHE A 193 8.21 -15.89 -20.59
C PHE A 193 9.58 -15.59 -19.96
N VAL A 194 9.61 -14.91 -18.81
CA VAL A 194 10.88 -14.46 -18.21
C VAL A 194 11.70 -15.64 -17.70
N ILE A 195 11.08 -16.62 -17.01
CA ILE A 195 11.84 -17.74 -16.43
C ILE A 195 12.52 -18.59 -17.51
N PRO A 196 11.82 -19.08 -18.56
CA PRO A 196 12.49 -19.86 -19.61
C PRO A 196 13.53 -19.04 -20.35
N GLN A 197 13.27 -17.75 -20.58
CA GLN A 197 14.22 -16.90 -21.28
C GLN A 197 15.50 -16.68 -20.45
N ILE A 198 15.41 -16.51 -19.12
CA ILE A 198 16.59 -16.48 -18.24
C ILE A 198 17.34 -17.81 -18.33
N TYR A 199 16.64 -18.95 -18.29
CA TYR A 199 17.27 -20.26 -18.40
C TYR A 199 18.02 -20.43 -19.72
N LEU A 200 17.38 -20.12 -20.85
CA LEU A 200 17.99 -20.20 -22.18
C LEU A 200 19.21 -19.28 -22.28
N SER A 201 19.10 -18.04 -21.79
CA SER A 201 20.23 -17.12 -21.80
C SER A 201 21.38 -17.61 -20.91
N LEU A 202 21.11 -18.23 -19.76
CA LEU A 202 22.16 -18.83 -18.91
C LEU A 202 22.85 -20.03 -19.57
N GLN A 203 22.11 -20.89 -20.28
CA GLN A 203 22.71 -21.97 -21.05
C GLN A 203 23.62 -21.42 -22.16
N GLU A 204 23.15 -20.43 -22.90
CA GLU A 204 23.94 -19.79 -23.96
C GLU A 204 25.23 -19.15 -23.41
N ILE A 205 25.20 -18.61 -22.19
CA ILE A 205 26.39 -18.09 -21.50
C ILE A 205 27.36 -19.23 -21.20
N ILE A 206 26.90 -20.33 -20.61
CA ILE A 206 27.74 -21.48 -20.28
C ILE A 206 28.38 -22.05 -21.55
N ASP A 207 27.64 -22.14 -22.65
CA ASP A 207 28.11 -22.68 -23.93
C ASP A 207 29.15 -21.77 -24.60
N LYS A 208 29.00 -20.43 -24.48
CA LYS A 208 29.92 -19.45 -25.09
C LYS A 208 31.10 -19.08 -24.20
N LEU A 209 31.03 -19.35 -22.90
CA LEU A 209 32.08 -19.00 -21.94
C LEU A 209 33.48 -19.53 -22.34
N PRO A 210 33.65 -20.79 -22.80
CA PRO A 210 34.96 -21.30 -23.23
C PRO A 210 35.53 -20.47 -24.38
N ILE A 211 34.71 -20.14 -25.37
CA ILE A 211 35.13 -19.36 -26.56
C ILE A 211 35.57 -17.95 -26.14
N TRP A 212 34.84 -17.31 -25.22
CA TRP A 212 35.24 -15.99 -24.72
C TRP A 212 36.49 -16.04 -23.87
N TYR A 213 36.63 -17.06 -23.04
CA TYR A 213 37.84 -17.28 -22.26
C TYR A 213 39.04 -17.41 -23.19
N ASP A 214 38.96 -18.26 -24.22
CA ASP A 214 40.05 -18.43 -25.18
C ASP A 214 40.35 -17.14 -25.93
N ASN A 215 39.34 -16.40 -26.38
CA ASN A 215 39.53 -15.12 -27.06
C ASN A 215 40.16 -14.05 -26.16
N ALA A 216 39.73 -13.95 -24.90
CA ALA A 216 40.29 -13.02 -23.93
C ALA A 216 41.74 -13.39 -23.57
N TYR A 217 41.99 -14.68 -23.33
CA TYR A 217 43.32 -15.24 -23.07
C TYR A 217 44.27 -14.96 -24.23
N ASN A 218 43.83 -15.22 -25.47
CA ASN A 218 44.61 -14.95 -26.68
C ASN A 218 44.86 -13.45 -26.89
N TYR A 219 43.89 -12.58 -26.58
CA TYR A 219 44.08 -11.13 -26.66
C TYR A 219 45.14 -10.66 -25.67
N ILE A 220 45.14 -11.21 -24.44
CA ILE A 220 46.10 -10.87 -23.40
C ILE A 220 47.50 -11.36 -23.76
N ILE A 221 47.63 -12.59 -24.25
CA ILE A 221 48.91 -13.10 -24.76
C ILE A 221 49.41 -12.25 -25.93
N THR A 222 48.52 -11.87 -26.86
CA THR A 222 48.89 -10.99 -27.99
C THR A 222 49.32 -9.61 -27.49
N PHE A 223 48.64 -9.08 -26.48
CA PHE A 223 48.97 -7.81 -25.86
C PHE A 223 50.31 -7.85 -25.12
N GLU A 224 50.57 -8.91 -24.35
CA GLU A 224 51.84 -9.20 -23.68
C GLU A 224 52.99 -9.28 -24.70
N ASN A 225 52.81 -10.05 -25.77
CA ASN A 225 53.82 -10.18 -26.82
C ASN A 225 54.13 -8.84 -27.51
N ASN A 226 53.13 -7.99 -27.70
CA ASN A 226 53.30 -6.66 -28.32
C ASN A 226 53.85 -5.59 -27.36
N HIS A 227 53.77 -5.82 -26.04
CA HIS A 227 54.20 -4.88 -25.00
C HIS A 227 55.18 -5.52 -24.00
N SER A 228 55.97 -6.49 -24.46
CA SER A 228 56.94 -7.24 -23.63
C SER A 228 57.96 -6.34 -22.91
N TYR A 229 58.12 -5.09 -23.35
CA TYR A 229 58.96 -4.05 -22.75
C TYR A 229 58.32 -3.32 -21.55
N TRP A 230 57.03 -3.54 -21.25
CA TRP A 230 56.34 -2.93 -20.10
C TRP A 230 56.65 -3.69 -18.81
N THR A 231 57.78 -3.37 -18.18
CA THR A 231 58.28 -4.03 -16.96
C THR A 231 57.46 -3.73 -15.69
N PHE A 232 56.46 -2.84 -15.77
CA PHE A 232 55.60 -2.46 -14.65
C PHE A 232 54.36 -3.33 -14.49
N VAL A 233 54.09 -4.25 -15.43
CA VAL A 233 52.98 -5.19 -15.38
C VAL A 233 53.54 -6.62 -15.27
N ASP A 234 53.20 -7.32 -14.19
CA ASP A 234 53.49 -8.75 -14.07
C ASP A 234 52.42 -9.55 -14.83
N PHE A 235 52.67 -9.81 -16.12
CA PHE A 235 51.77 -10.58 -16.96
C PHE A 235 51.56 -12.01 -16.47
N LYS A 236 52.49 -12.56 -15.67
CA LYS A 236 52.32 -13.89 -15.06
C LYS A 236 51.20 -13.87 -14.01
N GLU A 237 51.17 -12.86 -13.15
CA GLU A 237 50.10 -12.71 -12.15
C GLU A 237 48.73 -12.50 -12.81
N VAL A 238 48.68 -11.72 -13.91
CA VAL A 238 47.47 -11.53 -14.71
C VAL A 238 47.01 -12.86 -15.32
N ASN A 239 47.93 -13.63 -15.89
CA ASN A 239 47.62 -14.90 -16.52
C ASN A 239 47.13 -15.94 -15.51
N ASP A 240 47.83 -16.07 -14.37
CA ASP A 240 47.45 -16.96 -13.27
C ASP A 240 46.07 -16.58 -12.69
N TYR A 241 45.79 -15.28 -12.55
CA TYR A 241 44.49 -14.80 -12.10
C TYR A 241 43.38 -15.16 -13.09
N ILE A 242 43.58 -14.95 -14.39
CA ILE A 242 42.59 -15.28 -15.43
C ILE A 242 42.34 -16.78 -15.54
N GLN A 243 43.40 -17.60 -15.47
CA GLN A 243 43.27 -19.06 -15.42
C GLN A 243 42.48 -19.51 -14.20
N SER A 244 42.61 -18.83 -13.06
CA SER A 244 41.84 -19.13 -11.84
C SER A 244 40.39 -18.63 -11.88
N LEU A 245 40.11 -17.59 -12.67
CA LEU A 245 38.77 -17.00 -12.82
C LEU A 245 37.83 -17.88 -13.64
N TYR A 246 38.33 -18.52 -14.70
CA TYR A 246 37.53 -19.37 -15.58
C TYR A 246 36.76 -20.49 -14.84
N PRO A 247 37.42 -21.38 -14.06
CA PRO A 247 36.72 -22.44 -13.34
C PRO A 247 35.78 -21.86 -12.28
N ARG A 248 36.10 -20.73 -11.66
CA ARG A 248 35.20 -20.05 -10.70
C ARG A 248 33.93 -19.57 -11.38
N ILE A 249 34.05 -18.89 -12.52
CA ILE A 249 32.90 -18.37 -13.28
C ILE A 249 32.03 -19.54 -13.77
N LEU A 250 32.66 -20.60 -14.31
CA LEU A 250 31.95 -21.82 -14.69
C LEU A 250 31.19 -22.44 -13.52
N ASP A 251 31.85 -22.62 -12.38
CA ASP A 251 31.21 -23.19 -11.18
C ASP A 251 30.05 -22.31 -10.70
N TYR A 252 30.22 -20.98 -10.65
CA TYR A 252 29.13 -20.08 -10.25
C TYR A 252 27.93 -20.17 -11.21
N LEU A 253 28.16 -20.10 -12.52
CA LEU A 253 27.09 -20.17 -13.52
C LEU A 253 26.42 -21.54 -13.56
N SER A 254 27.20 -22.61 -13.51
CA SER A 254 26.71 -24.00 -13.49
C SER A 254 25.91 -24.27 -12.21
N ASN A 255 26.36 -23.75 -11.07
CA ASN A 255 25.60 -23.82 -9.82
C ASN A 255 24.28 -23.03 -9.92
N ILE A 256 24.26 -21.85 -10.54
CA ILE A 256 22.99 -21.11 -10.73
C ILE A 256 22.03 -21.95 -11.58
N VAL A 257 22.45 -22.45 -12.74
CA VAL A 257 21.60 -23.25 -13.64
C VAL A 257 21.13 -24.55 -12.98
N THR A 258 22.06 -25.28 -12.35
CA THR A 258 21.78 -26.56 -11.68
C THR A 258 20.85 -26.38 -10.49
N ASN A 259 20.99 -25.28 -9.74
CA ASN A 259 20.10 -24.99 -8.60
C ASN A 259 18.79 -24.34 -9.03
N MET A 260 18.72 -23.65 -10.18
CA MET A 260 17.49 -23.02 -10.65
C MET A 260 16.35 -24.02 -10.85
N VAL A 261 16.60 -25.17 -11.46
CA VAL A 261 15.55 -26.17 -11.71
C VAL A 261 14.96 -26.73 -10.40
N PRO A 262 15.78 -27.23 -9.43
CA PRO A 262 15.32 -27.56 -8.09
C PRO A 262 14.66 -26.39 -7.35
N TYR A 263 15.16 -25.16 -7.48
CA TYR A 263 14.59 -24.00 -6.79
C TYR A 263 13.21 -23.65 -7.34
N ILE A 264 13.03 -23.66 -8.66
CA ILE A 264 11.75 -23.48 -9.33
C ILE A 264 10.81 -24.60 -8.90
N PHE A 265 11.24 -25.86 -8.95
CA PHE A 265 10.41 -27.01 -8.57
C PHE A 265 10.02 -26.98 -7.09
N ASN A 266 10.97 -26.72 -6.19
CA ASN A 266 10.72 -26.61 -4.75
C ASN A 266 9.84 -25.41 -4.42
N THR A 267 10.06 -24.26 -5.06
CA THR A 267 9.20 -23.08 -4.90
C THR A 267 7.80 -23.38 -5.42
N SER A 268 7.67 -24.08 -6.55
CA SER A 268 6.39 -24.55 -7.07
C SER A 268 5.69 -25.47 -6.07
N MET A 269 6.42 -26.40 -5.45
CA MET A 269 5.90 -27.30 -4.41
C MET A 269 5.48 -26.54 -3.15
N LEU A 270 6.21 -25.49 -2.76
CA LEU A 270 5.84 -24.59 -1.66
C LEU A 270 4.59 -23.77 -2.00
N ILE A 271 4.45 -23.32 -3.26
CA ILE A 271 3.23 -22.69 -3.76
C ILE A 271 2.06 -23.68 -3.69
N VAL A 272 2.26 -24.96 -4.05
CA VAL A 272 1.24 -26.01 -3.93
C VAL A 272 0.86 -26.27 -2.47
N LYS A 273 1.82 -26.32 -1.54
CA LYS A 273 1.54 -26.43 -0.09
C LYS A 273 0.84 -25.18 0.47
N GLY A 274 1.18 -24.01 -0.04
CA GLY A 274 0.52 -22.73 0.25
C GLY A 274 -0.75 -22.50 -0.55
N LEU A 275 -1.12 -23.39 -1.47
CA LEU A 275 -2.18 -23.20 -2.45
C LEU A 275 -3.54 -23.10 -1.77
N VAL A 276 -3.76 -23.86 -0.71
CA VAL A 276 -4.96 -23.75 0.11
C VAL A 276 -5.09 -22.34 0.69
N ASN A 277 -4.03 -21.81 1.30
CA ASN A 277 -4.02 -20.45 1.84
C ASN A 277 -4.16 -19.39 0.75
N PHE A 278 -3.55 -19.60 -0.42
CA PHE A 278 -3.64 -18.70 -1.55
C PHE A 278 -5.05 -18.69 -2.18
N ILE A 279 -5.66 -19.85 -2.35
CA ILE A 279 -7.05 -19.99 -2.80
C ILE A 279 -7.99 -19.33 -1.80
N ILE A 280 -7.81 -19.57 -0.49
CA ILE A 280 -8.58 -18.89 0.55
C ILE A 280 -8.39 -17.38 0.43
N ALA A 281 -7.17 -16.88 0.24
CA ALA A 281 -6.91 -15.46 0.06
C ALA A 281 -7.61 -14.88 -1.18
N ILE A 282 -7.60 -15.60 -2.32
CA ILE A 282 -8.35 -15.21 -3.53
C ILE A 282 -9.86 -15.17 -3.24
N ILE A 283 -10.41 -16.21 -2.62
CA ILE A 283 -11.83 -16.29 -2.27
C ILE A 283 -12.20 -15.11 -1.37
N VAL A 284 -11.45 -14.88 -0.29
CA VAL A 284 -11.65 -13.75 0.63
C VAL A 284 -11.58 -12.44 -0.12
N SER A 285 -10.59 -12.26 -0.99
CA SER A 285 -10.43 -11.05 -1.79
C SER A 285 -11.63 -10.80 -2.71
N VAL A 286 -12.13 -11.82 -3.40
CA VAL A 286 -13.35 -11.76 -4.23
C VAL A 286 -14.55 -11.35 -3.37
N TYR A 287 -14.73 -11.95 -2.20
CA TYR A 287 -15.81 -11.57 -1.28
C TYR A 287 -15.65 -10.14 -0.77
N MET A 288 -14.44 -9.69 -0.46
CA MET A 288 -14.18 -8.32 0.02
C MET A 288 -14.44 -7.27 -1.07
N ILE A 289 -14.01 -7.51 -2.32
CA ILE A 289 -14.32 -6.64 -3.44
C ILE A 289 -15.82 -6.66 -3.73
N SER A 290 -16.44 -7.84 -3.71
CA SER A 290 -17.85 -7.98 -3.98
C SER A 290 -18.64 -7.20 -2.92
N ASP A 291 -18.43 -7.48 -1.65
CA ASP A 291 -19.24 -6.93 -0.57
C ASP A 291 -18.67 -5.64 0.06
N HIS A 292 -17.80 -4.93 -0.68
CA HIS A 292 -17.13 -3.73 -0.20
C HIS A 292 -18.09 -2.71 0.43
N ARG A 293 -19.28 -2.51 -0.15
CA ARG A 293 -20.30 -1.59 0.38
C ARG A 293 -20.77 -1.96 1.78
N ASN A 294 -21.08 -3.24 2.02
CA ASN A 294 -21.51 -3.71 3.32
C ASN A 294 -20.35 -3.72 4.32
N LEU A 295 -19.15 -4.12 3.90
CA LEU A 295 -17.95 -4.07 4.73
C LEU A 295 -17.64 -2.65 5.20
N PHE A 296 -17.70 -1.65 4.31
CA PHE A 296 -17.55 -0.25 4.67
C PHE A 296 -18.66 0.23 5.61
N TYR A 297 -19.90 -0.19 5.38
CA TYR A 297 -21.02 0.17 6.26
C TYR A 297 -20.88 -0.43 7.66
N GLN A 298 -20.54 -1.71 7.78
CA GLN A 298 -20.31 -2.37 9.07
C GLN A 298 -19.13 -1.75 9.81
N SER A 299 -18.02 -1.50 9.11
CA SER A 299 -16.85 -0.82 9.68
C SER A 299 -17.22 0.57 10.20
N LYS A 300 -18.05 1.31 9.45
CA LYS A 300 -18.58 2.61 9.88
C LYS A 300 -19.47 2.47 11.13
N ARG A 301 -20.39 1.50 11.18
CA ARG A 301 -21.24 1.29 12.36
C ARG A 301 -20.43 0.99 13.61
N VAL A 302 -19.43 0.11 13.50
CA VAL A 302 -18.54 -0.23 14.61
C VAL A 302 -17.76 1.01 15.06
N LEU A 303 -17.20 1.77 14.12
CA LEU A 303 -16.41 2.95 14.41
C LEU A 303 -17.21 4.02 15.18
N TYR A 304 -18.42 4.34 14.71
CA TYR A 304 -19.29 5.35 15.35
C TYR A 304 -20.03 4.79 16.58
N GLY A 305 -20.03 3.48 16.79
CA GLY A 305 -20.58 2.85 17.99
C GLY A 305 -19.58 2.79 19.15
N ILE A 306 -18.28 2.71 18.86
CA ILE A 306 -17.21 2.64 19.87
C ILE A 306 -16.64 4.03 20.18
N LEU A 307 -16.49 4.89 19.17
CA LEU A 307 -15.85 6.20 19.33
C LEU A 307 -16.85 7.36 19.29
N PRO A 308 -16.58 8.46 20.02
CA PRO A 308 -17.31 9.71 19.85
C PRO A 308 -17.26 10.20 18.40
N LYS A 309 -18.33 10.85 17.94
CA LYS A 309 -18.49 11.30 16.55
C LYS A 309 -17.25 12.03 15.99
N LYS A 310 -16.69 12.98 16.73
CA LYS A 310 -15.49 13.74 16.31
C LYS A 310 -14.28 12.82 16.07
N SER A 311 -14.02 11.86 16.96
CA SER A 311 -12.93 10.89 16.83
C SER A 311 -13.19 9.90 15.71
N ALA A 312 -14.43 9.43 15.55
CA ALA A 312 -14.83 8.54 14.46
C ALA A 312 -14.64 9.20 13.09
N ASP A 313 -15.06 10.46 12.94
CA ASP A 313 -14.85 11.23 11.71
C ASP A 313 -13.35 11.41 11.41
N SER A 314 -12.55 11.71 12.43
CA SER A 314 -11.09 11.84 12.31
C SER A 314 -10.44 10.53 11.84
N VAL A 315 -10.73 9.40 12.51
CA VAL A 315 -10.20 8.08 12.12
C VAL A 315 -10.60 7.72 10.70
N ARG A 316 -11.84 8.00 10.30
CA ARG A 316 -12.31 7.73 8.94
C ARG A 316 -11.53 8.52 7.89
N VAL A 317 -11.24 9.79 8.15
CA VAL A 317 -10.44 10.63 7.25
C VAL A 317 -9.02 10.09 7.15
N ILE A 318 -8.39 9.77 8.29
CA ILE A 318 -7.04 9.20 8.34
C ILE A 318 -6.97 7.92 7.51
N VAL A 319 -7.85 6.94 7.79
CA VAL A 319 -7.87 5.66 7.07
C VAL A 319 -8.08 5.85 5.57
N ARG A 320 -9.01 6.73 5.16
CA ARG A 320 -9.27 7.00 3.75
C ARG A 320 -8.04 7.58 3.06
N ASN A 321 -7.38 8.55 3.69
CA ASN A 321 -6.22 9.21 3.11
C ASN A 321 -5.01 8.27 3.07
N SER A 322 -4.78 7.47 4.12
CA SER A 322 -3.75 6.43 4.13
C SER A 322 -3.95 5.42 3.01
N VAL A 323 -5.19 4.96 2.78
CA VAL A 323 -5.51 4.05 1.67
C VAL A 323 -5.27 4.72 0.32
N SER A 324 -5.61 6.01 0.17
CA SER A 324 -5.34 6.75 -1.06
C SER A 324 -3.83 6.81 -1.33
N ILE A 325 -3.03 7.30 -0.37
CA ILE A 325 -1.56 7.40 -0.50
C ILE A 325 -0.96 6.05 -0.91
N PHE A 326 -1.40 4.97 -0.27
CA PHE A 326 -0.94 3.62 -0.55
C PHE A 326 -1.29 3.16 -1.97
N LEU A 327 -2.54 3.37 -2.39
CA LEU A 327 -3.01 3.00 -3.73
C LEU A 327 -2.37 3.85 -4.82
N ASP A 328 -2.32 5.17 -4.63
CA ASP A 328 -1.74 6.12 -5.56
C ASP A 328 -0.27 5.80 -5.82
N PHE A 329 0.47 5.38 -4.77
CA PHE A 329 1.83 4.85 -4.92
C PHE A 329 1.88 3.59 -5.79
N ILE A 330 1.09 2.56 -5.47
CA ILE A 330 1.12 1.27 -6.18
C ILE A 330 0.75 1.46 -7.65
N PHE A 331 -0.33 2.19 -7.94
CA PHE A 331 -0.78 2.43 -9.30
C PHE A 331 0.17 3.33 -10.06
N GLY A 332 0.68 4.38 -9.42
CA GLY A 332 1.69 5.25 -9.99
C GLY A 332 2.93 4.45 -10.38
N LYS A 333 3.47 3.63 -9.49
CA LYS A 333 4.65 2.80 -9.76
C LYS A 333 4.40 1.69 -10.79
N ALA A 334 3.21 1.09 -10.81
CA ALA A 334 2.86 0.09 -11.83
C ALA A 334 2.79 0.71 -13.23
N LEU A 335 2.17 1.89 -13.37
CA LEU A 335 2.08 2.61 -14.64
C LEU A 335 3.45 3.10 -15.11
N ASP A 336 4.24 3.65 -14.20
CA ASP A 336 5.62 4.09 -14.41
C ASP A 336 6.49 2.94 -14.93
N SER A 337 6.47 1.81 -14.23
CA SER A 337 7.17 0.58 -14.61
C SER A 337 6.78 0.05 -15.99
N LEU A 338 5.49 0.11 -16.33
CA LEU A 338 4.99 -0.28 -17.65
C LEU A 338 5.56 0.63 -18.75
N ILE A 339 5.53 1.95 -18.54
CA ILE A 339 6.04 2.94 -19.50
C ILE A 339 7.54 2.75 -19.72
N ILE A 340 8.32 2.61 -18.64
CA ILE A 340 9.77 2.40 -18.72
C ILE A 340 10.11 1.07 -19.40
N GLY A 341 9.38 -0.01 -19.12
CA GLY A 341 9.53 -1.28 -19.81
C GLY A 341 9.27 -1.16 -21.31
N ILE A 342 8.15 -0.54 -21.71
CA ILE A 342 7.82 -0.32 -23.13
C ILE A 342 8.86 0.59 -23.82
N LEU A 343 9.28 1.67 -23.17
CA LEU A 343 10.27 2.59 -23.70
C LEU A 343 11.62 1.87 -23.92
N CYS A 344 12.06 1.06 -22.95
CA CYS A 344 13.23 0.22 -23.07
C CYS A 344 13.11 -0.77 -24.24
N PHE A 345 11.96 -1.42 -24.40
CA PHE A 345 11.70 -2.34 -25.50
C PHE A 345 11.81 -1.67 -26.87
N ILE A 346 11.16 -0.52 -27.04
CA ILE A 346 11.16 0.24 -28.30
C ILE A 346 12.58 0.65 -28.66
N ILE A 347 13.31 1.27 -27.72
CA ILE A 347 14.65 1.77 -27.98
C ILE A 347 15.60 0.61 -28.32
N MET A 348 15.62 -0.46 -27.51
CA MET A 348 16.45 -1.63 -27.80
C MET A 348 16.15 -2.25 -29.17
N THR A 349 14.88 -2.29 -29.57
CA THR A 349 14.47 -2.83 -30.88
C THR A 349 14.95 -1.94 -32.03
N ILE A 350 14.86 -0.62 -31.88
CA ILE A 350 15.38 0.34 -32.87
C ILE A 350 16.89 0.19 -33.04
N PHE A 351 17.63 0.07 -31.94
CA PHE A 351 19.08 -0.14 -31.95
C PHE A 351 19.49 -1.58 -32.28
N ARG A 352 18.52 -2.47 -32.56
CA ARG A 352 18.73 -3.90 -32.85
C ARG A 352 19.60 -4.61 -31.80
N MET A 353 19.43 -4.24 -30.54
CA MET A 353 20.15 -4.86 -29.44
C MET A 353 19.60 -6.27 -29.16
N PRO A 354 20.47 -7.23 -28.81
CA PRO A 354 20.04 -8.58 -28.47
C PRO A 354 19.18 -8.59 -27.20
N TYR A 355 18.33 -9.60 -27.09
CA TYR A 355 17.44 -9.83 -25.94
C TYR A 355 16.54 -8.63 -25.56
N SER A 356 16.12 -7.82 -26.54
CA SER A 356 15.30 -6.62 -26.30
C SER A 356 14.05 -6.88 -25.45
N VAL A 357 13.30 -7.94 -25.76
CA VAL A 357 12.10 -8.35 -24.99
C VAL A 357 12.48 -8.70 -23.55
N LEU A 358 13.45 -9.61 -23.35
CA LEU A 358 13.84 -10.06 -22.01
C LEU A 358 14.30 -8.89 -21.13
N ILE A 359 15.24 -8.10 -21.65
CA ILE A 359 15.86 -7.02 -20.89
C ILE A 359 14.82 -5.95 -20.59
N SER A 360 13.95 -5.59 -21.54
CA SER A 360 12.89 -4.60 -21.31
C SER A 360 11.87 -5.05 -20.25
N VAL A 361 11.53 -6.33 -20.19
CA VAL A 361 10.65 -6.87 -19.13
C VAL A 361 11.36 -6.83 -17.78
N ILE A 362 12.64 -7.22 -17.70
CA ILE A 362 13.42 -7.13 -16.46
C ILE A 362 13.50 -5.69 -15.98
N VAL A 363 13.85 -4.76 -16.86
CA VAL A 363 13.91 -3.31 -16.56
C VAL A 363 12.54 -2.80 -16.10
N GLY A 364 11.46 -3.13 -16.80
CA GLY A 364 10.11 -2.72 -16.41
C GLY A 364 9.71 -3.26 -15.03
N VAL A 365 9.90 -4.55 -14.77
CA VAL A 365 9.54 -5.18 -13.48
C VAL A 365 10.39 -4.65 -12.33
N THR A 366 11.69 -4.51 -12.54
CA THR A 366 12.61 -4.02 -11.50
C THR A 366 12.34 -2.55 -11.19
N ASN A 367 11.88 -1.74 -12.14
CA ASN A 367 11.52 -0.33 -11.92
C ASN A 367 10.37 -0.13 -10.91
N MET A 368 9.66 -1.20 -10.57
CA MET A 368 8.65 -1.18 -9.51
C MET A 368 9.28 -0.92 -8.13
N ILE A 369 10.57 -1.25 -7.94
CA ILE A 369 11.35 -0.96 -6.73
C ILE A 369 12.03 0.42 -6.90
N PRO A 370 11.64 1.45 -6.13
CA PRO A 370 12.23 2.79 -6.27
C PRO A 370 13.73 2.78 -5.99
N TYR A 371 14.48 3.65 -6.67
CA TYR A 371 15.94 3.80 -6.61
C TYR A 371 16.76 2.58 -7.06
N PHE A 372 16.41 1.36 -6.66
CA PHE A 372 17.16 0.15 -6.98
C PHE A 372 16.80 -0.46 -8.32
N GLY A 373 15.54 -0.34 -8.75
CA GLY A 373 15.05 -0.86 -10.03
C GLY A 373 15.94 -0.54 -11.23
N PRO A 374 16.29 0.75 -11.44
CA PRO A 374 17.21 1.18 -12.49
C PRO A 374 18.55 0.44 -12.48
N TYR A 375 19.16 0.27 -11.31
CA TYR A 375 20.45 -0.40 -11.16
C TYR A 375 20.33 -1.91 -11.40
N ILE A 376 19.30 -2.55 -10.85
CA ILE A 376 19.08 -3.98 -11.02
C ILE A 376 18.82 -4.29 -12.50
N GLY A 377 17.91 -3.55 -13.13
CA GLY A 377 17.58 -3.72 -14.55
C GLY A 377 18.76 -3.42 -15.47
N GLY A 378 19.49 -2.33 -15.20
CA GLY A 378 20.67 -1.93 -15.98
C GLY A 378 21.85 -2.91 -15.83
N VAL A 379 22.13 -3.39 -14.62
CA VAL A 379 23.20 -4.37 -14.39
C VAL A 379 22.84 -5.71 -15.04
N ILE A 380 21.65 -6.25 -14.76
CA ILE A 380 21.24 -7.55 -15.31
C ILE A 380 21.15 -7.49 -16.84
N GLY A 381 20.57 -6.42 -17.40
CA GLY A 381 20.52 -6.24 -18.84
C GLY A 381 21.92 -6.06 -19.45
N GLY A 382 22.80 -5.29 -18.79
CA GLY A 382 24.18 -5.11 -19.20
C GLY A 382 24.95 -6.43 -19.23
N LEU A 383 24.70 -7.32 -18.26
CA LEU A 383 25.24 -8.69 -18.26
C LEU A 383 24.78 -9.49 -19.49
N PHE A 384 23.51 -9.45 -19.86
CA PHE A 384 23.07 -10.14 -21.09
C PHE A 384 23.67 -9.53 -22.37
N ILE A 385 23.85 -8.22 -22.41
CA ILE A 385 24.47 -7.54 -23.56
C ILE A 385 25.96 -7.85 -23.67
N ILE A 386 26.73 -7.76 -22.59
CA ILE A 386 28.19 -8.00 -22.59
C ILE A 386 28.52 -9.42 -23.05
N ILE A 387 27.67 -10.36 -22.65
CA ILE A 387 27.65 -11.76 -23.06
C ILE A 387 27.48 -11.89 -24.57
N THR A 388 26.56 -11.16 -25.19
CA THR A 388 26.41 -11.27 -26.65
C THR A 388 27.50 -10.54 -27.41
N ASN A 389 27.79 -9.32 -26.97
CA ASN A 389 28.72 -8.41 -27.64
C ASN A 389 29.18 -7.33 -26.65
N ILE A 390 30.45 -7.43 -26.23
CA ILE A 390 31.12 -6.46 -25.35
C ILE A 390 31.00 -5.01 -25.86
N PHE A 391 31.03 -4.78 -27.17
CA PHE A 391 30.96 -3.43 -27.75
C PHE A 391 29.57 -2.81 -27.63
N LEU A 392 28.52 -3.60 -27.45
CA LEU A 392 27.16 -3.11 -27.25
C LEU A 392 26.88 -2.71 -25.79
N VAL A 393 27.73 -3.10 -24.83
CA VAL A 393 27.50 -2.80 -23.41
C VAL A 393 27.56 -1.30 -23.12
N ILE A 394 28.46 -0.57 -23.80
CA ILE A 394 28.60 0.88 -23.61
C ILE A 394 27.38 1.62 -24.18
N PRO A 395 26.96 1.41 -25.44
CA PRO A 395 25.71 1.94 -25.95
C PRO A 395 24.49 1.59 -25.08
N TYR A 396 24.41 0.36 -24.60
CA TYR A 396 23.34 -0.07 -23.69
C TYR A 396 23.37 0.69 -22.35
N ALA A 397 24.55 0.85 -21.74
CA ALA A 397 24.72 1.58 -20.49
C ALA A 397 24.33 3.07 -20.65
N ILE A 398 24.72 3.70 -21.77
CA ILE A 398 24.32 5.09 -22.07
C ILE A 398 22.80 5.15 -22.26
N MET A 399 22.23 4.22 -23.02
CA MET A 399 20.80 4.14 -23.27
C MET A 399 20.01 4.00 -21.96
N ILE A 400 20.39 3.07 -21.08
CA ILE A 400 19.69 2.86 -19.81
C ILE A 400 19.83 4.09 -18.92
N LEU A 401 21.02 4.72 -18.86
CA LEU A 401 21.19 5.97 -18.10
C LEU A 401 20.27 7.09 -18.60
N VAL A 402 20.11 7.24 -19.92
CA VAL A 402 19.18 8.22 -20.51
C VAL A 402 17.73 7.89 -20.15
N ILE A 403 17.31 6.63 -20.29
CA ILE A 403 15.95 6.19 -19.92
C ILE A 403 15.68 6.49 -18.44
N GLN A 404 16.64 6.19 -17.57
CA GLN A 404 16.48 6.37 -16.12
C GLN A 404 16.55 7.84 -15.71
N GLN A 405 17.28 8.68 -16.46
CA GLN A 405 17.24 10.12 -16.27
C GLN A 405 15.89 10.70 -16.69
N LEU A 406 15.29 10.21 -17.78
CA LEU A 406 13.94 10.57 -18.20
C LEU A 406 12.91 10.11 -17.16
N ASP A 407 13.11 8.94 -16.56
CA ASP A 407 12.27 8.46 -15.46
C ASP A 407 12.31 9.43 -14.28
N GLY A 408 13.51 9.64 -13.72
CA GLY A 408 13.71 10.45 -12.52
C GLY A 408 13.35 11.93 -12.68
N LEU A 409 13.50 12.51 -13.88
CA LEU A 409 13.25 13.94 -14.11
C LEU A 409 11.85 14.24 -14.64
N VAL A 410 11.24 13.35 -15.43
CA VAL A 410 10.04 13.67 -16.21
C VAL A 410 8.91 12.69 -15.92
N ILE A 411 9.13 11.40 -16.10
CA ILE A 411 8.06 10.39 -16.07
C ILE A 411 7.59 10.17 -14.63
N GLY A 412 8.51 9.84 -13.72
CA GLY A 412 8.23 9.63 -12.31
C GLY A 412 7.47 10.81 -11.67
N PRO A 413 7.98 12.06 -11.74
CA PRO A 413 7.26 13.22 -11.21
C PRO A 413 5.90 13.48 -11.88
N LYS A 414 5.72 13.15 -13.16
CA LYS A 414 4.45 13.37 -13.87
C LYS A 414 3.38 12.34 -13.53
N ILE A 415 3.78 11.10 -13.22
CA ILE A 415 2.85 10.02 -12.87
C ILE A 415 2.52 10.05 -11.38
N ILE A 416 3.55 10.20 -10.55
CA ILE A 416 3.45 10.03 -9.10
C ILE A 416 3.29 11.40 -8.41
N GLY A 417 3.73 12.49 -9.03
CA GLY A 417 3.53 13.86 -8.54
C GLY A 417 4.19 14.13 -7.19
N ASP A 418 3.72 15.20 -6.54
CA ASP A 418 3.96 15.50 -5.13
C ASP A 418 3.13 14.60 -4.18
N SER A 419 2.35 13.67 -4.72
CA SER A 419 1.26 12.96 -4.02
C SER A 419 1.73 12.13 -2.82
N ILE A 420 3.01 11.77 -2.78
CA ILE A 420 3.59 10.99 -1.66
C ILE A 420 4.34 11.90 -0.68
N GLY A 421 4.80 13.09 -1.10
CA GLY A 421 5.47 14.09 -0.24
C GLY A 421 6.72 13.59 0.53
N LEU A 422 7.22 12.38 0.24
CA LEU A 422 8.31 11.78 0.99
C LEU A 422 9.66 12.31 0.50
N LYS A 423 10.49 12.74 1.45
CA LYS A 423 11.91 13.02 1.18
C LYS A 423 12.63 11.71 0.77
N PRO A 424 13.62 11.75 -0.12
CA PRO A 424 14.39 10.57 -0.56
C PRO A 424 14.89 9.67 0.57
N LEU A 425 15.31 10.28 1.68
CA LEU A 425 15.77 9.56 2.87
C LEU A 425 14.73 8.55 3.40
N TRP A 426 13.46 8.96 3.46
CA TRP A 426 12.38 8.10 3.96
C TRP A 426 12.04 6.97 2.98
N VAL A 427 12.22 7.21 1.68
CA VAL A 427 12.05 6.16 0.67
C VAL A 427 13.14 5.10 0.81
N ILE A 428 14.41 5.51 0.94
CA ILE A 428 15.54 4.61 1.17
C ILE A 428 15.34 3.82 2.47
N PHE A 429 14.95 4.50 3.55
CA PHE A 429 14.62 3.85 4.83
C PHE A 429 13.53 2.78 4.66
N GLY A 430 12.45 3.10 3.95
CA GLY A 430 11.37 2.14 3.66
C GLY A 430 11.84 0.92 2.88
N ILE A 431 12.71 1.12 1.88
CA ILE A 431 13.28 0.02 1.09
C ILE A 431 14.17 -0.86 1.95
N THR A 432 15.07 -0.28 2.75
CA THR A 432 16.02 -1.03 3.58
C THR A 432 15.29 -1.83 4.66
N VAL A 433 14.38 -1.20 5.40
CA VAL A 433 13.62 -1.87 6.46
C VAL A 433 12.68 -2.92 5.86
N GLY A 434 11.89 -2.55 4.85
CA GLY A 434 10.98 -3.47 4.19
C GLY A 434 11.72 -4.65 3.57
N GLY A 435 12.83 -4.39 2.90
CA GLY A 435 13.71 -5.40 2.32
C GLY A 435 14.24 -6.41 3.34
N SER A 436 14.62 -5.94 4.52
CA SER A 436 15.08 -6.82 5.60
C SER A 436 13.98 -7.73 6.17
N LEU A 437 12.71 -7.28 6.15
CA LEU A 437 11.58 -8.01 6.73
C LEU A 437 10.96 -9.02 5.75
N TRP A 438 10.74 -8.62 4.50
CA TRP A 438 9.99 -9.40 3.50
C TRP A 438 10.69 -9.49 2.13
N GLY A 439 12.00 -9.23 2.07
CA GLY A 439 12.78 -9.31 0.84
C GLY A 439 12.27 -8.33 -0.23
N VAL A 440 12.25 -8.78 -1.49
CA VAL A 440 11.85 -7.94 -2.64
C VAL A 440 10.43 -7.37 -2.49
N ALA A 441 9.48 -8.16 -1.99
CA ALA A 441 8.12 -7.68 -1.73
C ALA A 441 8.10 -6.58 -0.67
N GLY A 442 8.94 -6.70 0.36
CA GLY A 442 9.11 -5.68 1.39
C GLY A 442 9.81 -4.41 0.87
N MET A 443 10.75 -4.51 -0.07
CA MET A 443 11.35 -3.33 -0.70
C MET A 443 10.30 -2.49 -1.43
N PHE A 444 9.37 -3.14 -2.13
CA PHE A 444 8.26 -2.47 -2.81
C PHE A 444 7.24 -1.89 -1.83
N LEU A 445 6.77 -2.69 -0.87
CA LEU A 445 5.72 -2.28 0.07
C LEU A 445 6.22 -1.36 1.19
N GLY A 446 7.51 -1.35 1.48
CA GLY A 446 8.10 -0.54 2.55
C GLY A 446 7.91 0.96 2.30
N VAL A 447 8.04 1.41 1.06
CA VAL A 447 7.89 2.82 0.69
C VAL A 447 6.48 3.37 0.95
N PRO A 448 5.38 2.76 0.45
CA PRO A 448 4.04 3.26 0.74
C PRO A 448 3.65 3.09 2.22
N ILE A 449 4.21 2.09 2.93
CA ILE A 449 4.02 1.98 4.38
C ILE A 449 4.66 3.18 5.10
N VAL A 450 5.91 3.52 4.76
CA VAL A 450 6.59 4.70 5.33
C VAL A 450 5.85 5.99 4.97
N ALA A 451 5.27 6.10 3.78
CA ALA A 451 4.46 7.25 3.39
C ALA A 451 3.24 7.41 4.31
N VAL A 452 2.51 6.31 4.54
CA VAL A 452 1.35 6.30 5.44
C VAL A 452 1.75 6.60 6.89
N LEU A 453 2.87 6.06 7.36
CA LEU A 453 3.38 6.34 8.70
C LEU A 453 3.78 7.81 8.86
N GLY A 454 4.50 8.37 7.88
CA GLY A 454 4.87 9.78 7.86
C GLY A 454 3.64 10.69 7.89
N TYR A 455 2.61 10.37 7.10
CA TYR A 455 1.34 11.08 7.12
C TYR A 455 0.64 11.03 8.49
N ILE A 456 0.60 9.85 9.13
CA ILE A 456 -0.01 9.71 10.47
C ILE A 456 0.79 10.48 11.51
N ILE A 457 2.12 10.43 11.47
CA ILE A 457 2.99 11.16 12.40
C ILE A 457 2.78 12.67 12.24
N ASP A 458 2.73 13.18 11.01
CA ASP A 458 2.47 14.59 10.72
C ASP A 458 1.14 15.06 11.32
N LEU A 459 0.07 14.28 11.15
CA LEU A 459 -1.22 14.60 11.78
C LEU A 459 -1.17 14.61 13.32
N ILE A 460 -0.42 13.69 13.92
CA ILE A 460 -0.24 13.64 15.38
C ILE A 460 0.53 14.88 15.85
N VAL A 461 1.61 15.25 15.15
CA VAL A 461 2.40 16.44 15.46
C VAL A 461 1.55 17.70 15.33
N GLN A 462 0.82 17.87 14.23
CA GLN A 462 -0.08 19.01 14.02
C GLN A 462 -1.15 19.08 15.10
N HIS A 463 -1.71 17.94 15.53
CA HIS A 463 -2.67 17.91 16.63
C HIS A 463 -2.07 18.45 17.93
N PHE A 464 -0.84 18.05 18.28
CA PHE A 464 -0.17 18.55 19.48
C PHE A 464 0.26 20.01 19.38
N LEU A 465 0.69 20.46 18.19
CA LEU A 465 1.05 21.86 17.94
C LEU A 465 -0.18 22.77 18.06
N ASN A 466 -1.29 22.40 17.42
CA ASN A 466 -2.55 23.15 17.51
C ASN A 466 -3.09 23.19 18.94
N LYS A 467 -2.93 22.11 19.72
CA LYS A 467 -3.30 22.09 21.14
C LYS A 467 -2.46 23.06 21.98
N LYS A 468 -1.22 23.32 21.58
CA LYS A 468 -0.31 24.24 22.26
C LYS A 468 -0.34 25.66 21.67
N ASP A 469 -1.13 25.90 20.62
CA ASP A 469 -1.15 27.12 19.82
C ASP A 469 0.26 27.54 19.33
N VAL A 470 1.10 26.54 19.03
CA VAL A 470 2.48 26.76 18.57
C VAL A 470 2.52 26.60 17.05
N ASN A 471 2.87 27.68 16.35
CA ASN A 471 3.16 27.64 14.93
C ASN A 471 4.68 27.51 14.72
N VAL A 472 5.13 26.35 14.26
CA VAL A 472 6.53 26.08 13.95
C VAL A 472 6.79 26.44 12.49
N LYS A 473 7.66 27.42 12.25
CA LYS A 473 8.08 27.77 10.90
C LYS A 473 9.06 26.70 10.36
N PRO A 474 9.02 26.35 9.07
CA PRO A 474 9.85 25.28 8.50
C PRO A 474 11.36 25.56 8.53
N TYR A 475 11.77 26.80 8.78
CA TYR A 475 13.15 27.21 9.04
C TYR A 475 13.16 28.20 10.20
N ASP A 476 13.71 27.81 11.34
CA ASP A 476 14.34 28.77 12.24
C ASP A 476 15.76 28.97 11.67
N SER A 477 15.90 29.92 10.74
CA SER A 477 17.20 30.22 10.13
C SER A 477 18.13 30.80 11.21
N PHE A 478 19.24 30.11 11.45
CA PHE A 478 20.41 30.69 12.14
C PHE A 478 21.14 31.75 11.30
N ASP A 479 20.63 32.07 10.09
CA ASP A 479 21.24 33.00 9.13
C ASP A 479 20.69 34.44 9.22
N GLU A 480 20.00 34.80 10.31
CA GLU A 480 19.60 36.20 10.62
C GLU A 480 20.32 36.76 11.87
N ILE A 481 21.65 36.58 11.96
CA ILE A 481 22.51 37.36 12.87
C ILE A 481 23.71 37.94 12.11
#